data_AF-A0A5J6Z029-F1
#
_entry.id   AF-A0A5J6Z029-F1
#
_cell.length_a   1.000
_cell.length_b   1.000
_cell.length_c   1.000
_cell.angle_alpha   90.00
_cell.angle_beta   90.00
_cell.angle_gamma   90.00
#
_symmetry.space_group_name_H-M   'P 1'
#
loop_
_entity.id
_entity.type
_entity.pdbx_description
1 polymer ?
#
loop_
_entity_poly.entity_id
_entity_poly.type
_entity_poly.pdbx_seq_one_letter_code
_entity_poly.pdbx_strand_id
1 'polypeptide(L)' 'MDELQLYVAPVLLGGGLRLCGELDEITCMEQVRVVQSAHATHLTYRLRS' A
#
# COMPACT_ATOMS: atom_id res chain seq x y z
N MET A 1 11.84 -3.59 -8.28
CA MET A 1 10.97 -2.53 -7.73
C MET A 1 11.19 -2.62 -6.26
N ASP A 2 11.97 -1.71 -5.68
CA ASP A 2 12.53 -1.96 -4.34
C ASP A 2 11.70 -1.28 -3.25
N GLU A 3 10.88 -0.29 -3.60
CA GLU A 3 9.95 0.37 -2.68
C GLU A 3 8.54 0.52 -3.29
N LEU A 4 7.52 0.41 -2.43
CA LEU A 4 6.10 0.64 -2.71
C LEU A 4 5.60 1.81 -1.86
N GLN A 5 4.96 2.80 -2.49
CA GLN A 5 4.32 3.92 -1.81
C GLN A 5 2.80 3.84 -1.98
N LEU A 6 2.07 3.90 -0.88
CA LEU A 6 0.61 3.84 -0.83
C LEU A 6 0.03 5.09 -0.16
N TYR A 7 -1.05 5.62 -0.74
CA TYR A 7 -1.81 6.74 -0.19
C TYR A 7 -3.22 6.23 0.12
N VAL A 8 -3.49 5.96 1.39
CA VAL A 8 -4.73 5.33 1.83
C VAL A 8 -5.71 6.40 2.27
N ALA A 9 -6.79 6.58 1.52
CA ALA A 9 -7.92 7.43 1.91
C ALA A 9 -8.87 6.68 2.86
N PRO A 10 -9.48 7.35 3.86
CA PRO A 10 -10.35 6.72 4.86
C PRO A 10 -11.77 6.51 4.32
N VAL A 11 -11.92 5.79 3.22
CA VAL A 11 -13.20 5.55 2.55
C VAL A 11 -13.37 4.08 2.15
N LEU A 12 -14.61 3.60 2.20
CA LEU A 12 -15.00 2.32 1.62
C LEU A 12 -15.67 2.58 0.28
N LEU A 13 -15.02 2.19 -0.82
CA LEU A 13 -15.49 2.52 -2.17
C LEU A 13 -16.67 1.66 -2.65
N GLY A 14 -16.93 0.50 -2.02
CA GLY A 14 -18.00 -0.42 -2.44
C GLY A 14 -17.76 -1.15 -3.77
N GLY A 15 -16.77 -0.74 -4.56
CA GLY A 15 -16.34 -1.34 -5.82
C GLY A 15 -15.24 -0.52 -6.48
N GLY A 16 -14.64 -1.02 -7.58
CA GLY A 16 -13.64 -0.28 -8.36
C GLY A 16 -12.55 -1.16 -8.97
N LEU A 17 -11.50 -0.51 -9.48
CA LEU A 17 -10.31 -1.20 -9.95
C LEU A 17 -9.45 -1.63 -8.75
N ARG A 18 -9.08 -2.90 -8.71
CA ARG A 18 -8.20 -3.42 -7.66
C ARG A 18 -6.77 -2.94 -7.90
N LEU A 19 -6.12 -2.45 -6.84
CA LEU A 19 -4.70 -2.06 -6.88
C LEU A 19 -3.79 -3.28 -7.10
N CYS A 20 -4.12 -4.40 -6.46
CA CYS A 20 -3.43 -5.67 -6.62
C CYS A 20 -4.36 -6.68 -7.29
N GLY A 21 -3.83 -7.43 -8.26
CA GLY A 21 -4.52 -8.57 -8.86
C GLY A 21 -4.37 -9.83 -8.02
N GLU A 22 -4.49 -10.99 -8.66
CA GLU A 22 -4.03 -12.25 -8.07
C GLU A 22 -2.52 -12.17 -7.90
N LEU A 23 -2.04 -12.44 -6.68
CA LEU A 23 -0.63 -12.52 -6.34
C LEU A 23 -0.33 -14.00 -6.11
N ASP A 24 0.56 -14.56 -6.92
CA ASP A 24 0.90 -15.98 -6.85
C ASP A 24 1.74 -16.33 -5.61
N GLU A 25 2.39 -15.33 -4.99
CA GLU A 25 3.22 -15.48 -3.80
C GLU A 25 3.02 -14.34 -2.78
N ILE A 26 3.15 -14.67 -1.49
CA ILE A 26 3.14 -13.68 -0.42
C ILE A 26 4.45 -12.90 -0.47
N THR A 27 4.41 -11.66 -0.93
CA THR A 27 5.58 -10.78 -0.91
C THR A 27 5.82 -10.23 0.49
N CYS A 28 6.98 -10.51 1.07
CA CYS A 28 7.40 -9.90 2.34
C CYS A 28 7.74 -8.42 2.12
N MET A 29 7.13 -7.55 2.91
CA MET A 29 7.35 -6.11 2.82
C MET A 29 7.67 -5.54 4.19
N GLU A 30 8.70 -4.69 4.25
CA GLU A 30 9.05 -3.95 5.46
C GLU A 30 8.47 -2.55 5.40
N GLN A 31 7.73 -2.14 6.43
CA GLN A 31 7.24 -0.78 6.52
C GLN A 31 8.39 0.16 6.89
N VAL A 32 8.72 1.07 5.99
CA VAL A 32 9.83 2.01 6.15
C VAL A 32 9.35 3.36 6.69
N ARG A 33 8.14 3.79 6.31
CA ARG A 33 7.63 5.11 6.70
C ARG A 33 6.11 5.15 6.77
N VAL A 34 5.61 5.93 7.74
CA VAL A 34 4.19 6.29 7.88
C VAL A 34 4.08 7.79 8.09
N VAL A 35 3.22 8.45 7.33
CA VAL A 35 2.79 9.83 7.59
C VAL A 35 1.29 9.91 7.55
N GLN A 36 0.71 10.42 8.63
CA GLN A 36 -0.70 10.73 8.69
C GLN A 36 -0.93 12.16 8.21
N SER A 37 -1.94 12.35 7.38
CA SER A 37 -2.44 13.65 6.96
C SER A 37 -3.95 13.73 7.22
N ALA A 38 -4.53 14.91 7.06
CA ALA A 38 -5.96 15.13 7.30
C ALA A 38 -6.89 14.22 6.46
N HIS A 39 -6.44 13.77 5.28
CA HIS A 39 -7.29 13.06 4.31
C HIS A 39 -6.72 11.72 3.85
N ALA A 40 -5.50 11.39 4.23
CA ALA A 40 -4.86 10.14 3.84
C ALA A 40 -3.75 9.72 4.81
N THR A 41 -3.47 8.43 4.84
CA THR A 41 -2.24 7.89 5.43
C THR A 41 -1.29 7.50 4.31
N HIS A 42 -0.08 8.07 4.33
CA HIS A 42 0.97 7.77 3.37
C HIS A 42 1.86 6.68 3.98
N LEU A 43 1.91 5.53 3.32
CA LEU A 43 2.69 4.37 3.73
C LEU A 43 3.80 4.14 2.70
N THR A 44 5.02 3.89 3.18
CA THR A 44 6.13 3.45 2.33
C THR A 44 6.62 2.10 2.83
N TYR A 45 6.72 1.16 1.92
CA TYR A 45 7.23 -0.18 2.15
C TYR A 45 8.44 -0.45 1.26
N ARG A 46 9.36 -1.28 1.73
CA ARG A 46 10.44 -1.87 0.94
C ARG A 46 10.13 -3.33 0.69
N LEU A 47 10.32 -3.80 -0.54
CA LEU A 47 10.18 -5.22 -0.85
C LEU A 47 11.40 -5.97 -0.31
N ARG A 48 11.16 -7.06 0.41
CA ARG A 48 12.20 -8.01 0.81
C ARG A 48 12.05 -9.25 -0.06
N SER A 49 12.98 -9.42 -1.00
CA SER A 49 13.15 -10.64 -1.81
C SER A 49 13.76 -11.75 -0.98
#